data_AF-A0A5J5BJK4-F1
#
_entry.id   AF-A0A5J5BJK4-F1
#
_cell.length_a   1.000
_cell.length_b   1.000
_cell.length_c   1.000
_cell.angle_alpha   90.00
_cell.angle_beta   90.00
_cell.angle_gamma   90.00
#
_symmetry.space_group_name_H-M   'P 1'
#
loop_
_entity.id
_entity.type
_entity.pdbx_description
1 polymer ?
#
loop_
_entity_poly.entity_id
_entity_poly.type
_entity_poly.pdbx_seq_one_letter_code
_entity_poly.pdbx_strand_id
1 'polypeptide(L)'
;MPLSRAEALGVVASRELKPDKFLKFIIDDGTGCITCILWLNQLHSPYFSRRNPSDVRLIANMATSFASQIQLGVVVRVRGRITAYRGPLQITVSDVVVERDPNVEILHWLECIKLAHFPD
;
A
#
# COMPACT_ATOMS: atom_id res chain seq x y z
N MET A 1 -9.26 11.75 -17.52
CA MET A 1 -8.15 10.76 -17.58
C MET A 1 -8.50 9.58 -16.67
N PRO A 2 -8.25 8.32 -17.05
CA PRO A 2 -8.40 7.20 -16.13
C PRO A 2 -7.26 7.17 -15.10
N LEU A 3 -7.60 7.17 -13.81
CA LEU A 3 -6.64 7.03 -12.72
C LEU A 3 -6.22 5.56 -12.58
N SER A 4 -4.91 5.30 -12.53
CA SER A 4 -4.35 3.94 -12.46
C SER A 4 -3.50 3.67 -11.22
N ARG A 5 -3.07 4.73 -10.54
CA ARG A 5 -2.24 4.69 -9.33
C ARG A 5 -2.82 5.65 -8.32
N ALA A 6 -2.61 5.32 -7.06
CA ALA A 6 -3.00 6.14 -5.93
C ALA A 6 -1.88 6.19 -4.91
N GLU A 7 -1.81 7.30 -4.20
CA GLU A 7 -1.21 7.42 -2.89
C GLU A 7 -2.34 7.66 -1.89
N ALA A 8 -2.28 7.00 -0.74
CA ALA A 8 -3.23 7.18 0.35
C ALA A 8 -2.48 7.17 1.69
N LEU A 9 -2.98 7.94 2.65
CA LEU A 9 -2.43 8.04 3.99
C LEU A 9 -3.54 7.73 4.99
N GLY A 10 -3.27 6.86 5.96
CA GLY A 10 -4.24 6.59 7.02
C GLY A 10 -3.74 5.59 8.05
N VAL A 11 -4.57 5.36 9.05
CA VAL A 11 -4.31 4.42 10.16
C VAL A 11 -4.58 3.00 9.70
N VAL A 12 -3.68 2.07 9.99
CA VAL A 12 -3.90 0.64 9.74
C VAL A 12 -5.00 0.10 10.67
N ALA A 13 -6.20 -0.06 10.13
CA ALA A 13 -7.40 -0.49 10.86
C ALA A 13 -7.60 -2.02 10.86
N SER A 14 -7.02 -2.75 9.90
CA SER A 14 -7.01 -4.22 9.90
C SER A 14 -5.70 -4.78 9.35
N ARG A 15 -5.36 -6.00 9.73
CA ARG A 15 -4.14 -6.69 9.29
C ARG A 15 -4.34 -8.20 9.24
N GLU A 16 -4.30 -8.79 8.05
CA GLU A 16 -4.43 -10.23 7.79
C GLU A 16 -3.21 -10.70 6.97
N LEU A 17 -2.27 -11.37 7.63
CA LEU A 17 -1.09 -11.96 6.99
C LEU A 17 -1.40 -13.36 6.47
N LYS A 18 -1.16 -13.60 5.18
CA LYS A 18 -1.08 -14.93 4.58
C LYS A 18 0.37 -15.22 4.19
N PRO A 19 1.09 -16.05 4.97
CA PRO A 19 2.49 -16.38 4.71
C PRO A 19 2.73 -16.80 3.26
N ASP A 20 3.85 -16.36 2.69
CA ASP A 20 4.30 -16.62 1.31
C ASP A 20 3.30 -16.26 0.19
N LYS A 21 2.25 -15.50 0.53
CA LYS A 21 1.20 -15.08 -0.40
C LYS A 21 1.08 -13.57 -0.42
N PHE A 22 0.51 -12.99 0.63
CA PHE A 22 0.28 -11.56 0.74
C PHE A 22 -0.04 -11.13 2.17
N LEU A 23 0.20 -9.85 2.45
CA LEU A 23 -0.41 -9.14 3.56
C LEU A 23 -1.60 -8.33 3.02
N LYS A 24 -2.78 -8.59 3.57
CA LYS A 24 -3.97 -7.75 3.37
C LYS A 24 -4.12 -6.85 4.58
N PHE A 25 -4.31 -5.57 4.35
CA PHE A 25 -4.58 -4.62 5.42
C PHE A 25 -5.58 -3.58 4.94
N ILE A 26 -6.20 -2.88 5.88
CA ILE A 26 -7.09 -1.75 5.59
C ILE A 26 -6.46 -0.51 6.21
N ILE A 27 -6.43 0.57 5.46
CA ILE A 27 -6.15 1.90 6.00
C ILE A 27 -7.45 2.71 6.08
N ASP A 28 -7.62 3.43 7.17
CA ASP A 28 -8.70 4.37 7.42
C ASP A 28 -8.13 5.79 7.47
N ASP A 29 -8.62 6.68 6.61
CA ASP A 29 -8.17 8.08 6.53
C ASP A 29 -9.17 9.07 7.13
N GLY A 30 -10.20 8.57 7.83
CA GLY A 30 -11.29 9.36 8.40
C GLY A 30 -12.39 9.75 7.41
N THR A 31 -12.19 9.50 6.11
CA THR A 31 -13.21 9.69 5.06
C THR A 31 -13.72 8.36 4.52
N GLY A 32 -12.90 7.32 4.62
CA GLY A 32 -13.27 5.95 4.26
C GLY A 32 -12.14 4.97 4.54
N CYS A 33 -12.43 3.71 4.21
CA CYS A 33 -11.49 2.60 4.36
C CYS A 33 -11.15 2.01 3.00
N ILE A 34 -9.87 1.81 2.71
CA ILE A 34 -9.43 1.14 1.49
C ILE A 34 -8.60 -0.11 1.81
N THR A 35 -8.89 -1.20 1.08
CA THR A 35 -8.09 -2.43 1.18
C THR A 35 -6.77 -2.26 0.44
N CYS A 36 -5.67 -2.64 1.09
CA CYS A 36 -4.34 -2.65 0.54
C CYS A 36 -3.80 -4.09 0.52
N ILE A 37 -3.20 -4.49 -0.61
CA ILE A 37 -2.61 -5.81 -0.81
C ILE A 37 -1.12 -5.66 -1.10
N LEU A 38 -0.29 -6.14 -0.17
CA LEU A 38 1.15 -6.27 -0.35
C LEU A 38 1.49 -7.73 -0.65
N TRP A 39 1.97 -8.00 -1.87
CA TRP A 39 2.35 -9.36 -2.27
C TRP A 39 3.67 -9.79 -1.60
N LEU A 40 3.70 -11.02 -1.11
CA LEU A 40 4.83 -11.64 -0.40
C LEU A 40 5.29 -12.95 -1.08
N ASN A 41 4.89 -13.16 -2.33
CA ASN A 41 5.11 -14.40 -3.08
C ASN A 41 6.25 -14.28 -4.11
N GLN A 42 7.14 -13.31 -3.97
CA GLN A 42 8.19 -12.99 -4.95
C GLN A 42 9.06 -14.20 -5.30
N LEU A 43 9.38 -15.03 -4.30
CA LEU A 43 10.24 -16.21 -4.46
C LEU A 43 9.52 -17.44 -5.01
N HIS A 44 8.19 -17.46 -4.97
CA HIS A 44 7.38 -18.63 -5.34
C HIS A 44 6.48 -18.39 -6.56
N SER A 45 6.30 -17.13 -6.97
CA SER A 45 5.41 -16.79 -8.07
C SER A 45 6.11 -16.95 -9.43
N PRO A 46 5.47 -17.64 -10.41
CA PRO A 46 6.03 -17.79 -11.75
C PRO A 46 6.18 -16.46 -12.49
N TYR A 47 5.51 -15.40 -12.05
CA TYR A 47 5.69 -14.04 -12.56
C TYR A 47 7.15 -13.55 -12.49
N PHE A 48 7.91 -14.00 -11.47
CA PHE A 48 9.30 -13.61 -11.27
C PHE A 48 10.32 -14.58 -11.90
N SER A 49 9.87 -15.68 -12.50
CA SER A 49 10.75 -16.73 -13.07
C SER A 49 11.74 -16.22 -14.12
N ARG A 50 11.37 -15.17 -14.86
CA ARG A 50 12.21 -14.57 -15.92
C ARG A 50 13.13 -13.45 -15.42
N ARG A 51 13.07 -13.09 -14.13
CA ARG A 51 13.88 -12.02 -13.56
C ARG A 51 15.17 -12.55 -12.96
N ASN A 52 16.17 -11.67 -12.82
CA ASN A 52 17.40 -12.03 -12.14
C ASN A 52 17.11 -12.46 -10.68
N PRO A 53 17.57 -13.65 -10.23
CA PRO A 53 17.35 -14.12 -8.87
C PRO A 53 17.83 -13.18 -7.76
N SER A 54 18.90 -12.38 -7.95
CA SER A 54 19.34 -11.39 -6.95
C SER A 54 18.32 -10.30 -6.76
N ASP A 55 17.75 -9.79 -7.86
CA ASP A 55 16.78 -8.69 -7.82
C ASP A 55 15.47 -9.16 -7.20
N VAL A 56 15.03 -10.39 -7.51
CA VAL A 56 13.84 -10.99 -6.90
C VAL A 56 14.02 -11.11 -5.39
N ARG A 57 15.20 -11.52 -4.91
CA ARG A 57 15.51 -11.57 -3.47
C ARG A 57 15.48 -10.19 -2.82
N LEU A 58 15.99 -9.16 -3.49
CA LEU A 58 15.93 -7.79 -2.98
C LEU A 58 14.47 -7.32 -2.84
N ILE A 59 13.64 -7.56 -3.85
CA ILE A 59 12.21 -7.21 -3.82
C ILE A 59 11.49 -7.99 -2.71
N ALA A 60 11.77 -9.28 -2.55
CA ALA A 60 11.20 -10.09 -1.48
C ALA A 60 11.57 -9.54 -0.10
N ASN A 61 12.84 -9.18 0.11
CA ASN A 61 13.32 -8.60 1.36
C ASN A 61 12.65 -7.25 1.67
N MET A 62 12.50 -6.39 0.66
CA MET A 62 11.76 -5.12 0.81
C MET A 62 10.30 -5.36 1.19
N ALA A 63 9.62 -6.29 0.51
CA ALA A 63 8.23 -6.63 0.81
C ALA A 63 8.07 -7.18 2.24
N THR A 64 8.99 -8.04 2.70
CA THR A 64 9.04 -8.53 4.09
C THR A 64 9.27 -7.39 5.09
N SER A 65 10.17 -6.44 4.77
CA SER A 65 10.40 -5.25 5.60
C SER A 65 9.17 -4.36 5.68
N PHE A 66 8.45 -4.13 4.58
CA PHE A 66 7.19 -3.39 4.62
C PHE A 66 6.14 -4.14 5.46
N ALA A 67 6.02 -5.46 5.29
CA ALA A 67 5.06 -6.26 6.06
C ALA A 67 5.30 -6.27 7.57
N SER A 68 6.55 -6.10 8.02
CA SER A 68 6.89 -5.98 9.44
C SER A 68 6.57 -4.59 9.99
N GLN A 69 6.68 -3.55 9.16
CA GLN A 69 6.36 -2.16 9.52
C GLN A 69 4.85 -1.88 9.59
N ILE A 70 4.05 -2.53 8.74
CA ILE A 70 2.60 -2.39 8.72
C ILE A 70 2.01 -3.13 9.93
N GLN A 71 1.75 -2.40 11.00
CA GLN A 71 1.14 -2.89 12.24
C GLN A 71 -0.18 -2.16 12.51
N LEU A 72 -1.09 -2.79 13.25
CA LEU A 72 -2.36 -2.15 13.62
C LEU A 72 -2.11 -0.84 14.38
N GLY A 73 -2.90 0.19 14.08
CA GLY A 73 -2.87 1.49 14.76
C GLY A 73 -1.74 2.43 14.32
N VAL A 74 -0.83 2.02 13.44
CA VAL A 74 0.20 2.93 12.91
C VAL A 74 -0.34 3.70 11.71
N VAL A 75 0.10 4.95 11.54
CA VAL A 75 -0.18 5.76 10.35
C VAL A 75 0.79 5.36 9.24
N VAL A 76 0.26 5.03 8.07
CA VAL A 76 1.06 4.64 6.91
C VAL A 76 0.69 5.43 5.67
N ARG A 77 1.71 5.82 4.90
CA ARG A 77 1.56 6.28 3.53
C ARG A 77 1.76 5.09 2.60
N VAL A 78 0.74 4.78 1.81
CA VAL A 78 0.72 3.65 0.87
C VAL A 78 0.66 4.18 -0.54
N ARG A 79 1.53 3.65 -1.42
CA ARG A 79 1.47 3.91 -2.85
C ARG A 79 1.29 2.62 -3.61
N GLY A 80 0.49 2.67 -4.68
CA GLY A 80 0.28 1.47 -5.47
C GLY A 80 -0.59 1.67 -6.69
N ARG A 81 -0.95 0.53 -7.30
CA ARG A 81 -1.88 0.47 -8.42
C ARG A 81 -3.29 0.32 -7.90
N ILE A 82 -4.21 1.08 -8.47
CA ILE A 82 -5.65 0.91 -8.24
C ILE A 82 -6.07 -0.36 -9.00
N THR A 83 -6.66 -1.31 -8.28
CA THR A 83 -7.15 -2.56 -8.83
C THR A 83 -8.51 -2.88 -8.24
N ALA A 84 -9.26 -3.79 -8.84
CA ALA A 84 -10.48 -4.34 -8.26
C ALA A 84 -10.36 -5.85 -8.19
N TYR A 85 -10.81 -6.46 -7.08
CA TYR A 85 -10.83 -7.91 -6.94
C TYR A 85 -12.17 -8.36 -6.38
N ARG A 86 -12.91 -9.14 -7.17
CA ARG A 86 -14.27 -9.61 -6.84
C ARG A 86 -15.24 -8.47 -6.49
N GLY A 87 -15.09 -7.30 -7.12
CA GLY A 87 -15.96 -6.14 -6.97
C GLY A 87 -15.28 -4.94 -6.31
N PRO A 88 -14.84 -5.02 -5.04
CA PRO A 88 -14.25 -3.89 -4.33
C PRO A 88 -12.94 -3.37 -4.92
N LEU A 89 -12.75 -2.06 -4.86
CA LEU A 89 -11.47 -1.40 -5.14
C LEU A 89 -10.45 -1.72 -4.05
N GLN A 90 -9.19 -1.83 -4.46
CA GLN A 90 -8.06 -2.06 -3.58
C GLN A 90 -6.78 -1.46 -4.18
N ILE A 91 -5.81 -1.16 -3.32
CA ILE A 91 -4.48 -0.74 -3.72
C ILE A 91 -3.55 -1.95 -3.72
N THR A 92 -3.04 -2.34 -4.89
CA THR A 92 -1.91 -3.26 -4.95
C THR A 92 -0.64 -2.47 -4.64
N VAL A 93 -0.07 -2.72 -3.47
CA VAL A 93 0.98 -1.91 -2.84
C VAL A 93 2.32 -2.10 -3.56
N SER A 94 2.98 -0.99 -3.87
CA SER A 94 4.36 -0.96 -4.36
C SER A 94 5.35 -0.40 -3.34
N ASP A 95 4.88 0.48 -2.45
CA ASP A 95 5.72 1.20 -1.48
C ASP A 95 4.87 1.57 -0.25
N VAL A 96 5.50 1.53 0.93
CA VAL A 96 4.89 1.91 2.21
C VAL A 96 5.89 2.63 3.08
N VAL A 97 5.45 3.74 3.68
CA VAL A 97 6.20 4.49 4.68
C VAL A 97 5.37 4.57 5.96
N VAL A 98 5.97 4.25 7.10
CA VAL A 98 5.36 4.53 8.41
C VAL A 98 5.64 5.98 8.76
N GLU A 99 4.57 6.77 8.87
CA GLU A 99 4.69 8.18 9.17
C GLU A 99 4.66 8.39 10.69
N ARG A 100 5.52 9.27 11.18
CA ARG A 100 5.69 9.55 12.62
C ARG A 100 5.40 10.99 13.00
N ASP A 101 5.34 11.89 12.02
CA ASP A 101 4.95 13.28 12.26
C ASP A 101 3.44 13.32 12.53
N PRO A 102 2.99 13.78 13.70
CA PRO A 102 1.57 13.88 14.01
C PRO A 102 0.80 14.82 13.07
N ASN A 103 1.49 15.71 12.35
CA ASN A 103 0.85 16.65 11.42
C ASN A 103 0.70 16.07 10.01
N VAL A 104 1.20 14.87 9.72
CA VAL A 104 1.23 14.32 8.37
C VAL A 104 -0.18 14.14 7.78
N GLU A 105 -1.16 13.78 8.60
CA GLU A 105 -2.56 13.57 8.17
C GLU A 105 -3.21 14.89 7.75
N ILE A 106 -3.11 15.92 8.58
CA ILE A 106 -3.68 17.24 8.26
C ILE A 106 -3.00 17.87 7.03
N LEU A 107 -1.68 17.71 6.89
CA LEU A 107 -0.94 18.21 5.73
C LEU A 107 -1.35 17.47 4.45
N HIS A 108 -1.53 16.17 4.53
CA HIS A 108 -1.98 15.37 3.39
C HIS A 108 -3.42 15.71 2.97
N TRP A 109 -4.34 15.89 3.91
CA TRP A 109 -5.70 16.32 3.57
C TRP A 109 -5.72 17.69 2.88
N LEU A 110 -4.90 18.63 3.35
CA LEU A 110 -4.75 19.94 2.69
C LEU A 110 -4.23 19.80 1.25
N GLU A 111 -3.31 18.88 1.00
CA GLU A 111 -2.82 18.57 -0.35
C GLU A 111 -3.92 17.96 -1.22
N CYS A 112 -4.67 16.99 -0.70
CA CYS A 112 -5.81 16.38 -1.40
C CYS A 112 -6.87 17.43 -1.80
N ILE A 113 -7.20 18.36 -0.91
CA ILE A 113 -8.13 19.46 -1.19
C ILE A 113 -7.59 20.36 -2.32
N LYS A 114 -6.30 20.72 -2.27
CA LYS A 114 -5.67 21.54 -3.32
C LYS A 114 -5.73 20.85 -4.68
N LEU A 115 -5.38 19.57 -4.75
CA LEU A 115 -5.41 18.77 -5.97
C LEU A 115 -6.83 18.60 -6.53
N ALA A 116 -7.84 18.50 -5.67
CA ALA A 116 -9.23 18.39 -6.10
C ALA A 116 -9.77 19.68 -6.73
N HIS A 117 -9.30 20.85 -6.28
CA HIS A 117 -9.76 22.15 -6.79
C HIS A 117 -8.90 22.70 -7.93
N PHE A 118 -7.62 22.31 -8.00
CA PHE A 118 -6.68 22.75 -9.02
C PHE A 118 -5.96 21.53 -9.64
N PRO A 119 -6.69 20.67 -10.36
CA PRO A 119 -6.06 19.63 -11.16
C PRO A 119 -5.28 20.30 -12.32
N ASP A 120 -3.98 20.00 -12.42
CA ASP A 120 -3.10 20.47 -13.51
C ASP A 120 -3.70 20.24 -14.92
#